data_AF-A0A2S2DDG7-F1
#
_entry.id   AF-A0A2S2DDG7-F1
#
_cell.length_a   1.000
_cell.length_b   1.000
_cell.length_c   1.000
_cell.angle_alpha   90.00
_cell.angle_beta   90.00
_cell.angle_gamma   90.00
#
_symmetry.space_group_name_H-M   'P 1'
#
loop_
_entity.id
_entity.type
_entity.pdbx_description
1 polymer ?
#
loop_
_entity_poly.entity_id
_entity_poly.type
_entity_poly.pdbx_seq_one_letter_code
_entity_poly.pdbx_strand_id
1 'polypeptide(L)'
;MELLNRVESAVAEYQPFYAQLAELEQKNASLVFDYESPKGNKEARSHVNTLRLTKGALERTRKAAKEESLRVGRAIDAEAKEINARIEAMITVHQTAIDEIEQREKQRVADLAERLAELRNTGAGARTSGELAEAIAQLEPLVVGDDWQEFKPQALEVKDDLLRNLRVRHAEYLADEAKEAELARLRAEAAERERLEREAAIVRAAEERAKAEAARAAQEAEARAAAEREAAARRELELKLAAETAERRRVEAEQRAEQERIDAAARAERQQQEAKEQAERQAKEAAERAERQAAEAVRREQERVAAEQAAAAAEQARREANKAHKAKINRAALAALVAGGLSEECAKQCVTLIASGQVPAVSIAY
;
A
#
# COMPACT_ATOMS: atom_id res chain seq x y z
N MET A 1 80.05 87.11 -83.40
CA MET A 1 80.03 86.20 -82.24
C MET A 1 80.89 86.83 -81.18
N GLU A 2 80.27 87.35 -80.13
CA GLU A 2 80.93 87.89 -78.94
C GLU A 2 81.84 86.83 -78.32
N LEU A 3 83.14 86.93 -78.60
CA LEU A 3 84.19 86.27 -77.83
C LEU A 3 84.30 87.02 -76.50
N LEU A 4 83.42 86.66 -75.57
CA LEU A 4 83.40 87.18 -74.21
C LEU A 4 84.75 86.92 -73.51
N ASN A 5 85.57 87.96 -73.48
CA ASN A 5 86.38 88.46 -72.36
C ASN A 5 86.23 87.68 -71.03
N ARG A 6 86.83 86.48 -70.92
CA ARG A 6 87.33 85.97 -69.64
C ARG A 6 88.85 86.04 -69.68
N VAL A 7 89.39 87.15 -69.16
CA VAL A 7 90.83 87.46 -69.20
C VAL A 7 91.59 86.80 -68.04
N GLU A 8 90.91 86.26 -67.03
CA GLU A 8 91.58 85.52 -65.94
C GLU A 8 91.07 84.09 -65.83
N SER A 9 91.83 83.17 -66.43
CA SER A 9 91.69 81.74 -66.18
C SER A 9 92.12 81.41 -64.76
N ALA A 10 91.28 80.68 -64.01
CA ALA A 10 91.65 80.12 -62.71
C ALA A 10 92.78 79.07 -62.81
N VAL A 11 93.06 78.56 -64.02
CA VAL A 11 94.20 77.70 -64.33
C VAL A 11 95.22 78.57 -65.06
N ALA A 12 96.30 78.96 -64.37
CA ALA A 12 97.29 79.89 -64.89
C ALA A 12 97.93 79.38 -66.20
N GLU A 13 98.10 78.07 -66.33
CA GLU A 13 98.67 77.39 -67.49
C GLU A 13 97.83 77.50 -68.77
N TYR A 14 96.57 77.95 -68.66
CA TYR A 14 95.71 78.18 -69.83
C TYR A 14 95.90 79.55 -70.46
N GLN A 15 96.53 80.50 -69.76
CA GLN A 15 96.73 81.86 -70.28
C GLN A 15 97.41 81.92 -71.66
N PRO A 16 98.49 81.16 -71.94
CA PRO A 16 99.09 81.12 -73.27
C PRO A 16 98.15 80.59 -74.37
N PHE A 17 97.23 79.70 -74.02
CA PHE A 17 96.27 79.13 -74.99
C PHE A 17 95.20 80.14 -75.37
N TYR A 18 94.78 81.03 -74.46
CA TYR A 18 93.86 82.11 -74.80
C TYR A 18 94.50 83.10 -75.79
N ALA A 19 95.76 83.46 -75.57
CA ALA A 19 96.51 84.30 -76.51
C ALA A 19 96.67 83.62 -77.89
N GLN A 20 97.04 82.34 -77.90
CA GLN A 20 97.18 81.57 -79.14
C GLN A 20 95.83 81.38 -79.86
N LEU A 21 94.74 81.17 -79.12
CA LEU A 21 93.40 81.00 -79.68
C LEU A 21 92.94 82.25 -80.43
N ALA A 22 93.14 83.43 -79.85
CA ALA A 22 92.77 84.70 -80.49
C ALA A 22 93.50 84.90 -81.84
N GLU A 23 94.80 84.57 -81.91
CA GLU A 23 95.58 84.63 -83.16
C GLU A 23 95.10 83.60 -84.18
N LEU A 24 94.82 82.36 -83.73
CA LEU A 24 94.32 81.30 -84.59
C LEU A 24 92.93 81.62 -85.13
N GLU A 25 92.05 82.23 -84.34
CA GLU A 25 90.72 82.69 -84.76
C GLU A 25 90.82 83.77 -85.84
N GLN A 26 91.68 84.77 -85.63
CA GLN A 26 91.91 85.83 -86.61
C GLN A 26 92.45 85.28 -87.93
N LYS A 27 93.44 84.36 -87.88
CA LYS A 27 93.99 83.70 -89.06
C LYS A 27 92.95 82.81 -89.75
N ASN A 28 92.18 82.06 -88.97
CA ASN A 28 91.15 81.17 -89.52
C ASN A 28 90.03 81.93 -90.23
N ALA A 29 89.71 83.14 -89.76
CA ALA A 29 88.71 84.01 -90.39
C ALA A 29 89.20 84.67 -91.69
N SER A 30 90.52 84.90 -91.84
CA SER A 30 91.10 85.61 -93.00
C SER A 30 91.59 84.68 -94.12
N LEU A 31 91.87 83.42 -93.81
CA LEU A 31 92.37 82.46 -94.79
C LEU A 31 91.23 81.85 -95.63
N VAL A 32 91.37 81.95 -96.95
CA VAL A 32 90.51 81.26 -97.93
C VAL A 32 91.40 80.36 -98.78
N PHE A 33 91.12 79.06 -98.78
CA PHE A 33 91.91 78.07 -99.52
C PHE A 33 91.15 77.57 -100.74
N ASP A 34 91.87 77.39 -101.84
CA ASP A 34 91.41 76.57 -102.96
C ASP A 34 91.69 75.09 -102.66
N TYR A 35 90.66 74.35 -102.27
CA TYR A 35 90.79 72.97 -101.82
C TYR A 35 91.07 71.96 -102.95
N GLU A 36 90.76 72.31 -104.20
CA GLU A 36 90.94 71.43 -105.36
C GLU A 36 92.34 71.53 -105.95
N SER A 37 92.99 72.69 -105.81
CA SER A 37 94.40 72.85 -106.17
C SER A 37 95.34 72.10 -105.22
N PRO A 38 96.36 71.37 -105.73
CA PRO A 38 97.34 70.67 -104.90
C PRO A 38 98.04 71.56 -103.86
N LYS A 39 98.27 72.84 -104.19
CA LYS A 39 98.91 73.80 -103.29
C LYS A 39 97.94 74.25 -102.19
N GLY A 40 96.74 74.68 -102.54
CA GLY A 40 95.74 75.16 -101.57
C GLY A 40 95.24 74.05 -100.63
N ASN A 41 95.10 72.81 -101.11
CA ASN A 41 94.79 71.66 -100.26
C ASN A 41 95.89 71.40 -99.21
N LYS A 42 97.16 71.49 -99.62
CA LYS A 42 98.31 71.32 -98.72
C LYS A 42 98.34 72.41 -97.65
N GLU A 43 98.07 73.66 -98.02
CA GLU A 43 97.98 74.79 -97.09
C GLU A 43 96.82 74.63 -96.10
N ALA A 44 95.64 74.22 -96.57
CA ALA A 44 94.49 73.94 -95.71
C ALA A 44 94.77 72.80 -94.71
N ARG A 45 95.37 71.70 -95.17
CA ARG A 45 95.78 70.59 -94.29
C ARG A 45 96.80 71.03 -93.25
N SER A 46 97.75 71.90 -93.63
CA SER A 46 98.73 72.47 -92.72
C SER A 46 98.05 73.33 -91.65
N HIS A 47 97.09 74.19 -92.02
CA HIS A 47 96.33 75.02 -91.09
C HIS A 47 95.52 74.16 -90.10
N VAL A 48 94.79 73.15 -90.60
CA VAL A 48 94.05 72.20 -89.75
C VAL A 48 94.99 71.45 -88.81
N ASN A 49 96.19 71.07 -89.28
CA ASN A 49 97.19 70.43 -88.44
C ASN A 49 97.64 71.36 -87.30
N THR A 50 97.86 72.64 -87.56
CA THR A 50 98.17 73.64 -86.52
C THR A 50 97.07 73.69 -85.45
N LEU A 51 95.78 73.77 -85.86
CA LEU A 51 94.66 73.75 -84.91
C LEU A 51 94.62 72.47 -84.06
N ARG A 52 94.87 71.31 -84.68
CA ARG A 52 94.95 70.02 -83.97
C ARG A 52 96.11 69.96 -82.98
N LEU A 53 97.27 70.53 -83.33
CA LEU A 53 98.42 70.61 -82.44
C LEU A 53 98.12 71.46 -81.20
N THR A 54 97.49 72.62 -81.38
CA THR A 54 97.05 73.47 -80.27
C THR A 54 96.02 72.78 -79.38
N LYS A 55 95.01 72.11 -79.96
CA LYS A 55 94.05 71.29 -79.20
C LYS A 55 94.74 70.18 -78.40
N GLY A 56 95.70 69.48 -79.02
CA GLY A 56 96.47 68.43 -78.36
C GLY A 56 97.37 68.96 -77.24
N ALA A 57 97.93 70.16 -77.40
CA ALA A 57 98.72 70.83 -76.37
C ALA A 57 97.85 71.23 -75.16
N LEU A 58 96.65 71.79 -75.40
CA LEU A 58 95.71 72.13 -74.33
C LEU A 58 95.32 70.89 -73.50
N GLU A 59 95.01 69.78 -74.16
CA GLU A 59 94.66 68.54 -73.47
C GLU A 59 95.80 67.98 -72.61
N ARG A 60 97.05 68.10 -73.08
CA ARG A 60 98.23 67.73 -72.27
C ARG A 60 98.37 68.64 -71.04
N THR A 61 98.23 69.94 -71.21
CA THR A 61 98.28 70.91 -70.10
C THR A 61 97.17 70.66 -69.10
N ARG A 62 95.94 70.38 -69.55
CA ARG A 62 94.81 70.02 -68.66
C ARG A 62 95.15 68.81 -67.80
N LYS A 63 95.71 67.76 -68.41
CA LYS A 63 96.08 66.53 -67.68
C LYS A 63 97.16 66.83 -66.65
N ALA A 64 98.23 67.54 -67.03
CA ALA A 64 99.32 67.90 -66.14
C ALA A 64 98.86 68.77 -64.96
N ALA A 65 98.04 69.81 -65.22
CA ALA A 65 97.52 70.70 -64.17
C ALA A 65 96.64 69.97 -63.15
N LYS A 66 95.92 68.92 -63.58
CA LYS A 66 95.05 68.12 -62.69
C LYS A 66 95.78 66.96 -62.00
N GLU A 67 96.93 66.54 -62.53
CA GLU A 67 97.63 65.34 -62.10
C GLU A 67 97.98 65.36 -60.62
N GLU A 68 98.61 66.44 -60.16
CA GLU A 68 99.03 66.59 -58.77
C GLU A 68 97.83 66.67 -57.80
N SER A 69 96.79 67.43 -58.16
CA SER A 69 95.58 67.52 -57.33
C SER A 69 94.87 66.17 -57.19
N LEU A 70 94.79 65.38 -58.28
CA LEU A 70 94.25 64.02 -58.21
C LEU A 70 95.13 63.07 -57.42
N ARG A 71 96.46 63.21 -57.53
CA ARG A 71 97.43 62.40 -56.76
C ARG A 71 97.26 62.67 -55.27
N VAL A 72 97.22 63.93 -54.86
CA VAL A 72 97.03 64.35 -53.46
C VAL A 72 95.67 63.92 -52.94
N GLY A 73 94.57 64.14 -53.70
CA GLY A 73 93.23 63.72 -53.29
C GLY A 73 93.15 62.21 -53.05
N ARG A 74 93.70 61.40 -53.97
CA ARG A 74 93.76 59.93 -53.79
C ARG A 74 94.61 59.52 -52.59
N ALA A 75 95.71 60.22 -52.32
CA ALA A 75 96.57 59.93 -51.17
C ALA A 75 95.83 60.23 -49.85
N ILE A 76 95.14 61.37 -49.77
CA ILE A 76 94.32 61.75 -48.60
C ILE A 76 93.24 60.69 -48.34
N ASP A 77 92.49 60.30 -49.37
CA ASP A 77 91.43 59.29 -49.22
C ASP A 77 91.99 57.93 -48.78
N ALA A 78 93.15 57.53 -49.34
CA ALA A 78 93.82 56.28 -48.98
C ALA A 78 94.31 56.30 -47.52
N GLU A 79 94.97 57.37 -47.10
CA GLU A 79 95.46 57.53 -45.73
C GLU A 79 94.31 57.61 -44.72
N ALA A 80 93.25 58.36 -45.02
CA ALA A 80 92.07 58.44 -44.18
C ALA A 80 91.40 57.08 -44.01
N LYS A 81 91.30 56.30 -45.10
CA LYS A 81 90.78 54.92 -45.05
C LYS A 81 91.63 54.03 -44.15
N GLU A 82 92.96 54.11 -44.28
CA GLU A 82 93.87 53.31 -43.47
C GLU A 82 93.82 53.69 -41.98
N ILE A 83 93.83 55.00 -41.68
CA ILE A 83 93.72 55.51 -40.31
C ILE A 83 92.39 55.09 -39.69
N ASN A 84 91.27 55.24 -40.40
CA ASN A 84 89.96 54.80 -39.91
C ASN A 84 89.93 53.30 -39.66
N ALA A 85 90.48 52.48 -40.56
CA ALA A 85 90.54 51.03 -40.34
C ALA A 85 91.32 50.65 -39.08
N ARG A 86 92.42 51.37 -38.78
CA ARG A 86 93.20 51.16 -37.55
C ARG A 86 92.42 51.62 -36.30
N ILE A 87 91.69 52.73 -36.37
CA ILE A 87 90.85 53.22 -35.26
C ILE A 87 89.72 52.22 -34.98
N GLU A 88 89.01 51.76 -36.01
CA GLU A 88 87.94 50.77 -35.89
C GLU A 88 88.46 49.44 -35.30
N ALA A 89 89.65 49.00 -35.69
CA ALA A 89 90.27 47.82 -35.10
C ALA A 89 90.52 48.00 -33.58
N MET A 90 90.97 49.19 -33.14
CA MET A 90 91.14 49.49 -31.72
C MET A 90 89.80 49.56 -30.97
N ILE A 91 88.78 50.17 -31.56
CA ILE A 91 87.42 50.22 -30.99
C ILE A 91 86.86 48.81 -30.81
N THR A 92 86.96 47.98 -31.85
CA THR A 92 86.40 46.63 -31.88
C THR A 92 86.89 45.78 -30.70
N VAL A 93 88.19 45.85 -30.37
CA VAL A 93 88.78 45.10 -29.24
C VAL A 93 88.08 45.41 -27.92
N HIS A 94 87.76 46.68 -27.68
CA HIS A 94 87.10 47.10 -26.45
C HIS A 94 85.58 46.88 -26.51
N GLN A 95 84.96 47.17 -27.65
CA GLN A 95 83.52 47.05 -27.83
C GLN A 95 83.06 45.59 -27.67
N THR A 96 83.78 44.63 -28.24
CA THR A 96 83.47 43.21 -28.06
C THR A 96 83.46 42.80 -26.59
N ALA A 97 84.46 43.22 -25.82
CA ALA A 97 84.53 42.89 -24.40
C ALA A 97 83.41 43.55 -23.58
N ILE A 98 83.03 44.79 -23.92
CA ILE A 98 81.90 45.49 -23.30
C ILE A 98 80.59 44.76 -23.61
N ASP A 99 80.34 44.43 -24.89
CA ASP A 99 79.13 43.74 -25.32
C ASP A 99 79.00 42.36 -24.65
N GLU A 100 80.10 41.62 -24.50
CA GLU A 100 80.12 40.34 -23.79
C GLU A 100 79.81 40.48 -22.29
N ILE A 101 80.23 41.57 -21.64
CA ILE A 101 79.90 41.84 -20.24
C ILE A 101 78.41 42.20 -20.13
N GLU A 102 77.91 43.09 -20.97
CA GLU A 102 76.51 43.49 -20.99
C GLU A 102 75.58 42.30 -21.24
N GLN A 103 75.93 41.43 -22.20
CA GLN A 103 75.13 40.25 -22.51
C GLN A 103 75.18 39.20 -21.38
N ARG A 104 76.34 39.00 -20.74
CA ARG A 104 76.43 38.11 -19.56
C ARG A 104 75.61 38.63 -18.39
N GLU A 105 75.65 39.94 -18.14
CA GLU A 105 74.88 40.56 -17.06
C GLU A 105 73.37 40.48 -17.34
N LYS A 106 72.96 40.76 -18.58
CA LYS A 106 71.57 40.60 -19.02
C LYS A 106 71.09 39.16 -18.84
N GLN A 107 71.89 38.17 -19.22
CA GLN A 107 71.55 36.76 -19.04
C GLN A 107 71.47 36.38 -17.56
N ARG A 108 72.45 36.81 -16.76
CA ARG A 108 72.48 36.56 -15.30
C ARG A 108 71.21 37.06 -14.62
N VAL A 109 70.79 38.29 -14.93
CA VAL A 109 69.57 38.89 -14.37
C VAL A 109 68.32 38.13 -14.85
N ALA A 110 68.27 37.73 -16.12
CA ALA A 110 67.16 36.94 -16.66
C ALA A 110 67.05 35.56 -15.98
N ASP A 111 68.17 34.85 -15.80
CA ASP A 111 68.20 33.54 -15.14
C ASP A 111 67.75 33.64 -13.67
N LEU A 112 68.18 34.68 -12.94
CA LEU A 112 67.73 34.91 -11.56
C LEU A 112 66.24 35.25 -11.48
N ALA A 113 65.73 36.04 -12.43
CA ALA A 113 64.32 36.38 -12.50
C ALA A 113 63.46 35.14 -12.82
N GLU A 114 63.91 34.27 -13.73
CA GLU A 114 63.25 33.01 -14.07
C GLU A 114 63.23 32.07 -12.86
N ARG A 115 64.38 31.88 -12.18
CA ARG A 115 64.47 31.07 -10.95
C ARG A 115 63.54 31.60 -9.85
N LEU A 116 63.39 32.92 -9.71
CA LEU A 116 62.41 33.51 -8.77
C LEU A 116 60.97 33.20 -9.18
N ALA A 117 60.66 33.21 -10.48
CA ALA A 117 59.33 32.87 -10.98
C ALA A 117 59.01 31.38 -10.77
N GLU A 118 59.98 30.48 -10.98
CA GLU A 118 59.85 29.05 -10.66
C GLU A 118 59.58 28.84 -9.17
N LEU A 119 60.33 29.53 -8.31
CA LEU A 119 60.12 29.51 -6.86
C LEU A 119 58.68 29.89 -6.49
N ARG A 120 58.16 31.00 -7.04
CA ARG A 120 56.77 31.46 -6.81
C ARG A 120 55.71 30.44 -7.23
N ASN A 121 55.98 29.63 -8.25
CA ASN A 121 55.02 28.67 -8.79
C ASN A 121 55.04 27.32 -8.08
N THR A 122 55.96 27.10 -7.13
CA THR A 122 56.06 25.84 -6.38
C THR A 122 54.76 25.56 -5.63
N GLY A 123 54.13 24.40 -5.86
CA GLY A 123 52.90 23.99 -5.20
C GLY A 123 51.61 24.72 -5.63
N ALA A 124 51.66 25.60 -6.65
CA ALA A 124 50.46 26.31 -7.14
C ALA A 124 49.36 25.34 -7.64
N GLY A 125 49.78 24.20 -8.21
CA GLY A 125 48.90 23.16 -8.73
C GLY A 125 48.34 22.19 -7.70
N ALA A 126 48.83 22.19 -6.44
CA ALA A 126 48.46 21.15 -5.47
C ALA A 126 46.95 21.20 -5.13
N ARG A 127 46.32 20.02 -5.12
CA ARG A 127 44.88 19.77 -4.89
C ARG A 127 44.63 18.71 -3.82
N THR A 128 45.66 18.14 -3.22
CA THR A 128 45.54 17.15 -2.14
C THR A 128 46.49 17.50 -0.98
N SER A 129 46.22 16.95 0.20
CA SER A 129 47.12 17.08 1.37
C SER A 129 48.53 16.54 1.05
N GLY A 130 48.62 15.40 0.37
CA GLY A 130 49.90 14.81 -0.07
C GLY A 130 50.71 15.71 -0.99
N GLU A 131 50.10 16.26 -2.06
CA GLU A 131 50.79 17.17 -2.98
C GLU A 131 51.23 18.48 -2.29
N LEU A 132 50.45 18.98 -1.33
CA LEU A 132 50.83 20.14 -0.51
C LEU A 132 52.02 19.80 0.40
N ALA A 133 52.03 18.62 1.01
CA ALA A 133 53.14 18.15 1.84
C ALA A 133 54.43 17.98 1.03
N GLU A 134 54.34 17.44 -0.20
CA GLU A 134 55.48 17.35 -1.11
C GLU A 134 56.03 18.72 -1.50
N ALA A 135 55.16 19.68 -1.82
CA ALA A 135 55.60 21.05 -2.14
C ALA A 135 56.28 21.72 -0.94
N ILE A 136 55.77 21.54 0.28
CA ILE A 136 56.41 22.01 1.51
C ILE A 136 57.79 21.33 1.69
N ALA A 137 57.87 20.01 1.51
CA ALA A 137 59.10 19.25 1.67
C ALA A 137 60.18 19.60 0.64
N GLN A 138 59.78 20.03 -0.56
CA GLN A 138 60.71 20.57 -1.56
C GLN A 138 61.22 21.97 -1.17
N LEU A 139 60.33 22.81 -0.65
CA LEU A 139 60.63 24.22 -0.38
C LEU A 139 61.40 24.43 0.93
N GLU A 140 61.11 23.65 1.98
CA GLU A 140 61.77 23.76 3.29
C GLU A 140 63.32 23.70 3.23
N PRO A 141 63.94 22.68 2.60
CA PRO A 141 65.39 22.57 2.55
C PRO A 141 66.06 23.54 1.57
N LEU A 142 65.29 24.22 0.71
CA LEU A 142 65.84 25.12 -0.31
C LEU A 142 66.56 26.32 0.33
N VAL A 143 67.88 26.37 0.28
CA VAL A 143 68.64 27.52 0.82
C VAL A 143 68.66 28.65 -0.20
N VAL A 144 68.15 29.84 0.19
CA VAL A 144 68.29 31.07 -0.60
C VAL A 144 69.60 31.76 -0.18
N GLY A 145 70.67 31.38 -0.86
CA GLY A 145 72.04 31.81 -0.57
C GLY A 145 72.46 33.10 -1.28
N ASP A 146 73.76 33.39 -1.26
CA ASP A 146 74.36 34.56 -1.92
C ASP A 146 74.37 34.45 -3.45
N ASP A 147 74.14 33.25 -3.98
CA ASP A 147 73.96 32.98 -5.41
C ASP A 147 72.76 33.73 -6.01
N TRP A 148 71.79 34.14 -5.18
CA TRP A 148 70.65 34.97 -5.59
C TRP A 148 70.98 36.47 -5.70
N GLN A 149 72.14 36.90 -5.21
CA GLN A 149 72.63 38.28 -5.38
C GLN A 149 71.58 39.34 -4.99
N GLU A 150 71.26 40.28 -5.88
CA GLU A 150 70.29 41.35 -5.63
C GLU A 150 68.84 40.84 -5.46
N PHE A 151 68.54 39.62 -5.93
CA PHE A 151 67.23 38.97 -5.77
C PHE A 151 67.10 38.22 -4.45
N LYS A 152 68.17 38.04 -3.68
CA LYS A 152 68.16 37.29 -2.41
C LYS A 152 67.06 37.74 -1.43
N PRO A 153 66.87 39.05 -1.15
CA PRO A 153 65.81 39.48 -0.24
C PRO A 153 64.41 39.09 -0.75
N GLN A 154 64.16 39.25 -2.04
CA GLN A 154 62.88 38.91 -2.67
C GLN A 154 62.64 37.39 -2.68
N ALA A 155 63.67 36.59 -2.93
CA ALA A 155 63.57 35.14 -2.92
C ALA A 155 63.31 34.57 -1.52
N LEU A 156 63.93 35.16 -0.48
CA LEU A 156 63.64 34.81 0.92
C LEU A 156 62.18 35.11 1.28
N GLU A 157 61.71 36.32 0.97
CA GLU A 157 60.33 36.73 1.24
C GLU A 157 59.32 35.82 0.52
N VAL A 158 59.54 35.56 -0.78
CA VAL A 158 58.70 34.63 -1.56
C VAL A 158 58.69 33.25 -0.95
N LYS A 159 59.85 32.71 -0.57
CA LYS A 159 59.94 31.37 0.04
C LYS A 159 59.13 31.32 1.34
N ASP A 160 59.30 32.31 2.21
CA ASP A 160 58.65 32.33 3.52
C ASP A 160 57.14 32.46 3.40
N ASP A 161 56.66 33.36 2.53
CA ASP A 161 55.24 33.54 2.27
C ASP A 161 54.60 32.30 1.63
N LEU A 162 55.31 31.67 0.70
CA LEU A 162 54.84 30.46 0.05
C LEU A 162 54.78 29.28 1.03
N LEU A 163 55.81 29.08 1.87
CA LEU A 163 55.77 28.09 2.95
C LEU A 163 54.61 28.35 3.91
N ARG A 164 54.37 29.61 4.29
CA ARG A 164 53.25 29.97 5.17
C ARG A 164 51.92 29.59 4.52
N ASN A 165 51.71 29.96 3.26
CA ASN A 165 50.47 29.67 2.54
C ASN A 165 50.24 28.16 2.36
N LEU A 166 51.27 27.43 1.92
CA LEU A 166 51.19 25.98 1.72
C LEU A 166 50.86 25.25 3.02
N ARG A 167 51.49 25.64 4.15
CA ARG A 167 51.22 25.05 5.47
C ARG A 167 49.79 25.30 5.94
N VAL A 168 49.25 26.51 5.73
CA VAL A 168 47.85 26.81 6.05
C VAL A 168 46.91 25.93 5.23
N ARG A 169 47.09 25.89 3.90
CA ARG A 169 46.27 25.05 3.02
C ARG A 169 46.39 23.56 3.38
N HIS A 170 47.59 23.09 3.70
CA HIS A 170 47.81 21.70 4.10
C HIS A 170 47.05 21.35 5.38
N ALA A 171 47.09 22.24 6.39
CA ALA A 171 46.35 22.06 7.63
C ALA A 171 44.82 22.06 7.41
N GLU A 172 44.31 22.90 6.51
CA GLU A 172 42.88 22.92 6.14
C GLU A 172 42.47 21.58 5.50
N TYR A 173 43.24 21.07 4.55
CA TYR A 173 42.98 19.77 3.92
C TYR A 173 42.99 18.62 4.93
N LEU A 174 43.99 18.57 5.81
CA LEU A 174 44.05 17.55 6.86
C LEU A 174 42.86 17.65 7.83
N ALA A 175 42.42 18.86 8.16
CA ALA A 175 41.26 19.06 9.02
C ALA A 175 39.97 18.56 8.35
N ASP A 176 39.81 18.79 7.05
CA ASP A 176 38.65 18.33 6.30
C ASP A 176 38.66 16.81 6.11
N GLU A 177 39.81 16.21 5.80
CA GLU A 177 39.98 14.75 5.77
C GLU A 177 39.66 14.11 7.14
N ALA A 178 40.10 14.72 8.24
CA ALA A 178 39.81 14.24 9.58
C ALA A 178 38.31 14.33 9.92
N LYS A 179 37.63 15.42 9.53
CA LYS A 179 36.17 15.56 9.69
C LYS A 179 35.42 14.50 8.90
N GLU A 180 35.80 14.25 7.66
CA GLU A 180 35.17 13.21 6.82
C GLU A 180 35.39 11.81 7.40
N ALA A 181 36.60 11.53 7.90
CA ALA A 181 36.90 10.27 8.58
C ALA A 181 36.06 10.09 9.87
N GLU A 182 35.90 11.15 10.68
CA GLU A 182 35.06 11.12 11.86
C GLU A 182 33.58 10.92 11.50
N LEU A 183 33.09 11.63 10.48
CA LEU A 183 31.72 11.49 9.98
C LEU A 183 31.44 10.08 9.46
N ALA A 184 32.39 9.48 8.75
CA ALA A 184 32.31 8.09 8.31
C ALA A 184 32.23 7.13 9.50
N ARG A 185 33.04 7.34 10.55
CA ARG A 185 32.98 6.54 11.78
C ARG A 185 31.63 6.66 12.48
N LEU A 186 31.10 7.89 12.62
CA LEU A 186 29.80 8.13 13.24
C LEU A 186 28.65 7.49 12.45
N ARG A 187 28.70 7.54 11.11
CA ARG A 187 27.73 6.82 10.25
C ARG A 187 27.79 5.31 10.43
N ALA A 188 29.00 4.75 10.52
CA ALA A 188 29.19 3.32 10.76
C ALA A 188 28.64 2.91 12.14
N GLU A 189 28.92 3.69 13.19
CA GLU A 189 28.39 3.44 14.53
C GLU A 189 26.86 3.56 14.58
N ALA A 190 26.28 4.58 13.93
CA ALA A 190 24.83 4.75 13.87
C ALA A 190 24.14 3.58 13.14
N ALA A 191 24.71 3.10 12.03
CA ALA A 191 24.21 1.94 11.30
C ALA A 191 24.30 0.65 12.13
N GLU A 192 25.35 0.50 12.93
CA GLU A 192 25.55 -0.62 13.86
C GLU A 192 24.49 -0.61 14.97
N ARG A 193 24.28 0.55 15.60
CA ARG A 193 23.23 0.76 16.61
C ARG A 193 21.84 0.48 16.05
N GLU A 194 21.52 1.00 14.87
CA GLU A 194 20.23 0.75 14.22
C GLU A 194 20.02 -0.74 13.94
N ARG A 195 21.06 -1.46 13.51
CA ARG A 195 21.00 -2.91 13.32
C ARG A 195 20.67 -3.63 14.63
N LEU A 196 21.37 -3.29 15.72
CA LEU A 196 21.13 -3.86 17.04
C LEU A 196 19.74 -3.53 17.58
N GLU A 197 19.27 -2.29 17.40
CA GLU A 197 17.92 -1.87 17.80
C GLU A 197 16.84 -2.61 17.02
N ARG A 198 17.01 -2.78 15.70
CA ARG A 198 16.08 -3.57 14.87
C ARG A 198 16.06 -5.03 15.31
N GLU A 199 17.22 -5.63 15.57
CA GLU A 199 17.31 -7.01 16.07
C GLU A 199 16.64 -7.16 17.44
N ALA A 200 16.91 -6.25 18.38
CA ALA A 200 16.26 -6.22 19.69
C ALA A 200 14.74 -6.01 19.59
N ALA A 201 14.27 -5.16 18.67
CA ALA A 201 12.85 -4.94 18.43
C ALA A 201 12.18 -6.19 17.85
N ILE A 202 12.84 -6.92 16.95
CA ILE A 202 12.36 -8.20 16.43
C ILE A 202 12.23 -9.22 17.56
N VAL A 203 13.25 -9.35 18.42
CA VAL A 203 13.21 -10.25 19.59
C VAL A 203 12.06 -9.88 20.53
N ARG A 204 11.94 -8.60 20.91
CA ARG A 204 10.83 -8.13 21.77
C ARG A 204 9.46 -8.38 21.14
N ALA A 205 9.30 -8.09 19.86
CA ALA A 205 8.05 -8.34 19.16
C ALA A 205 7.71 -9.83 19.08
N ALA A 206 8.71 -10.70 18.91
CA ALA A 206 8.53 -12.15 18.96
C ALA A 206 8.10 -12.61 20.37
N GLU A 207 8.75 -12.11 21.42
CA GLU A 207 8.39 -12.41 22.82
C GLU A 207 6.98 -11.91 23.17
N GLU A 208 6.61 -10.70 22.77
CA GLU A 208 5.28 -10.14 23.01
C GLU A 208 4.19 -10.92 22.26
N ARG A 209 4.44 -11.31 20.99
CA ARG A 209 3.54 -12.19 20.24
C ARG A 209 3.37 -13.54 20.93
N ALA A 210 4.46 -14.17 21.36
CA ALA A 210 4.40 -15.44 22.08
C ALA A 210 3.60 -15.31 23.39
N LYS A 211 3.79 -14.23 24.16
CA LYS A 211 3.00 -13.95 25.38
C LYS A 211 1.52 -13.72 25.06
N ALA A 212 1.20 -12.96 24.02
CA ALA A 212 -0.16 -12.68 23.61
C ALA A 212 -0.88 -13.94 23.12
N GLU A 213 -0.20 -14.79 22.34
CA GLU A 213 -0.73 -16.09 21.90
C GLU A 213 -0.94 -17.04 23.08
N ALA A 214 0.01 -17.11 24.01
CA ALA A 214 -0.14 -17.91 25.23
C ALA A 214 -1.31 -17.42 26.10
N ALA A 215 -1.49 -16.11 26.25
CA ALA A 215 -2.62 -15.52 26.98
C ALA A 215 -3.96 -15.81 26.30
N ARG A 216 -4.04 -15.70 24.97
CA ARG A 216 -5.25 -16.08 24.20
C ARG A 216 -5.57 -17.57 24.35
N ALA A 217 -4.56 -18.44 24.23
CA ALA A 217 -4.75 -19.88 24.43
C ALA A 217 -5.24 -20.21 25.84
N ALA A 218 -4.72 -19.52 26.87
CA ALA A 218 -5.19 -19.67 28.24
C ALA A 218 -6.65 -19.18 28.41
N GLN A 219 -7.00 -18.03 27.86
CA GLN A 219 -8.39 -17.52 27.88
C GLN A 219 -9.36 -18.45 27.14
N GLU A 220 -8.96 -18.98 25.98
CA GLU A 220 -9.78 -19.96 25.24
C GLU A 220 -9.95 -21.26 26.02
N ALA A 221 -8.90 -21.75 26.68
CA ALA A 221 -8.97 -22.94 27.52
C ALA A 221 -9.89 -22.70 28.74
N GLU A 222 -9.78 -21.55 29.39
CA GLU A 222 -10.65 -21.16 30.50
C GLU A 222 -12.12 -21.01 30.07
N ALA A 223 -12.38 -20.35 28.93
CA ALA A 223 -13.71 -20.22 28.37
C ALA A 223 -14.33 -21.58 28.02
N ARG A 224 -13.55 -22.51 27.45
CA ARG A 224 -13.99 -23.89 27.19
C ARG A 224 -14.29 -24.63 28.49
N ALA A 225 -13.43 -24.52 29.50
CA ALA A 225 -13.65 -25.14 30.80
C ALA A 225 -14.89 -24.55 31.52
N ALA A 226 -15.12 -23.24 31.42
CA ALA A 226 -16.31 -22.59 31.95
C ALA A 226 -17.59 -23.05 31.22
N ALA A 227 -17.56 -23.12 29.88
CA ALA A 227 -18.68 -23.63 29.08
C ALA A 227 -18.98 -25.10 29.39
N GLU A 228 -17.96 -25.93 29.61
CA GLU A 228 -18.13 -27.33 30.00
C GLU A 228 -18.73 -27.45 31.41
N ARG A 229 -18.27 -26.64 32.37
CA ARG A 229 -18.87 -26.56 33.72
C ARG A 229 -20.32 -26.10 33.67
N GLU A 230 -20.64 -25.10 32.87
CA GLU A 230 -22.02 -24.63 32.70
C GLU A 230 -22.90 -25.70 32.04
N ALA A 231 -22.40 -26.39 31.01
CA ALA A 231 -23.11 -27.50 30.39
C ALA A 231 -23.32 -28.66 31.38
N ALA A 232 -22.33 -28.98 32.21
CA ALA A 232 -22.45 -29.98 33.27
C ALA A 232 -23.48 -29.56 34.33
N ALA A 233 -23.45 -28.30 34.79
CA ALA A 233 -24.41 -27.76 35.74
C ALA A 233 -25.85 -27.75 35.18
N ARG A 234 -26.02 -27.42 33.89
CA ARG A 234 -27.32 -27.51 33.20
C ARG A 234 -27.82 -28.96 33.15
N ARG A 235 -26.96 -29.92 32.81
CA ARG A 235 -27.31 -31.35 32.82
C ARG A 235 -27.67 -31.85 34.22
N GLU A 236 -26.93 -31.43 35.25
CA GLU A 236 -27.24 -31.79 36.63
C GLU A 236 -28.59 -31.20 37.08
N LEU A 237 -28.86 -29.94 36.73
CA LEU A 237 -30.14 -29.29 37.02
C LEU A 237 -31.30 -29.98 36.26
N GLU A 238 -31.10 -30.34 34.99
CA GLU A 238 -32.08 -31.07 34.19
C GLU A 238 -32.36 -32.46 34.77
N LEU A 239 -31.33 -33.17 35.22
CA LEU A 239 -31.48 -34.46 35.93
C LEU A 239 -32.22 -34.30 37.25
N LYS A 240 -31.95 -33.24 38.03
CA LYS A 240 -32.67 -32.95 39.29
C LYS A 240 -34.15 -32.62 39.03
N LEU A 241 -34.44 -31.78 38.04
CA LEU A 241 -35.82 -31.47 37.62
C LEU A 241 -36.53 -32.72 37.10
N ALA A 242 -35.85 -33.57 36.33
CA ALA A 242 -36.40 -34.85 35.86
C ALA A 242 -36.68 -35.81 37.04
N ALA A 243 -35.79 -35.87 38.04
CA ALA A 243 -35.98 -36.67 39.24
C ALA A 243 -37.14 -36.15 40.10
N GLU A 244 -37.21 -34.83 40.33
CA GLU A 244 -38.28 -34.18 41.10
C GLU A 244 -39.65 -34.35 40.40
N THR A 245 -39.69 -34.20 39.08
CA THR A 245 -40.94 -34.44 38.31
C THR A 245 -41.33 -35.91 38.30
N ALA A 246 -40.38 -36.85 38.29
CA ALA A 246 -40.66 -38.28 38.43
C ALA A 246 -41.15 -38.63 39.84
N GLU A 247 -40.55 -38.06 40.89
CA GLU A 247 -40.98 -38.22 42.28
C GLU A 247 -42.38 -37.65 42.49
N ARG A 248 -42.64 -36.42 42.01
CA ARG A 248 -43.96 -35.80 42.06
C ARG A 248 -45.01 -36.63 41.33
N ARG A 249 -44.69 -37.21 40.16
CA ARG A 249 -45.58 -38.14 39.46
C ARG A 249 -45.84 -39.42 40.25
N ARG A 250 -44.83 -39.96 40.95
CA ARG A 250 -45.01 -41.12 41.83
C ARG A 250 -45.91 -40.79 43.01
N VAL A 251 -45.69 -39.67 43.69
CA VAL A 251 -46.51 -39.22 44.82
C VAL A 251 -47.94 -38.92 44.37
N GLU A 252 -48.13 -38.25 43.23
CA GLU A 252 -49.48 -38.02 42.67
C GLU A 252 -50.17 -39.33 42.26
N ALA A 253 -49.42 -40.33 41.76
CA ALA A 253 -49.98 -41.66 41.46
C ALA A 253 -50.32 -42.45 42.73
N GLU A 254 -49.48 -42.40 43.77
CA GLU A 254 -49.74 -43.01 45.08
C GLU A 254 -50.94 -42.36 45.77
N GLN A 255 -51.06 -41.02 45.73
CA GLN A 255 -52.21 -40.28 46.24
C GLN A 255 -53.50 -40.60 45.47
N ARG A 256 -53.44 -40.73 44.14
CA ARG A 256 -54.59 -41.17 43.34
C ARG A 256 -55.00 -42.60 43.67
N ALA A 257 -54.05 -43.52 43.82
CA ALA A 257 -54.34 -44.89 44.23
C ALA A 257 -54.93 -44.97 45.64
N GLU A 258 -54.42 -44.16 46.58
CA GLU A 258 -54.97 -44.04 47.94
C GLU A 258 -56.40 -43.46 47.91
N GLN A 259 -56.63 -42.39 47.14
CA GLN A 259 -57.95 -41.79 47.00
C GLN A 259 -58.93 -42.77 46.33
N GLU A 260 -58.50 -43.53 45.33
CA GLU A 260 -59.31 -44.59 44.72
C GLU A 260 -59.64 -45.72 45.71
N ARG A 261 -58.71 -46.10 46.62
CA ARG A 261 -59.02 -47.05 47.70
C ARG A 261 -60.03 -46.47 48.70
N ILE A 262 -59.89 -45.21 49.09
CA ILE A 262 -60.81 -44.54 50.01
C ILE A 262 -62.20 -44.43 49.36
N ASP A 263 -62.27 -44.04 48.09
CA ASP A 263 -63.54 -43.93 47.36
C ASP A 263 -64.16 -45.32 47.11
N ALA A 264 -63.37 -46.36 46.85
CA ALA A 264 -63.85 -47.73 46.74
C ALA A 264 -64.37 -48.26 48.09
N ALA A 265 -63.69 -47.97 49.21
CA ALA A 265 -64.14 -48.31 50.55
C ALA A 265 -65.43 -47.56 50.93
N ALA A 266 -65.52 -46.27 50.62
CA ALA A 266 -66.72 -45.46 50.87
C ALA A 266 -67.91 -45.84 49.98
N ARG A 267 -67.67 -46.38 48.77
CA ARG A 267 -68.70 -46.98 47.92
C ARG A 267 -69.16 -48.34 48.45
N ALA A 268 -68.23 -49.17 48.92
CA ALA A 268 -68.55 -50.46 49.53
C ALA A 268 -69.33 -50.30 50.86
N GLU A 269 -69.00 -49.28 51.66
CA GLU A 269 -69.71 -48.96 52.90
C GLU A 269 -71.10 -48.37 52.63
N ARG A 270 -71.24 -47.48 51.62
CA ARG A 270 -72.57 -47.02 51.16
C ARG A 270 -73.42 -48.16 50.61
N GLN A 271 -72.85 -49.08 49.84
CA GLN A 271 -73.57 -50.26 49.35
C GLN A 271 -73.97 -51.22 50.49
N GLN A 272 -73.13 -51.38 51.52
CA GLN A 272 -73.51 -52.15 52.71
C GLN A 272 -74.61 -51.47 53.53
N GLN A 273 -74.58 -50.14 53.65
CA GLN A 273 -75.59 -49.38 54.38
C GLN A 273 -76.93 -49.37 53.63
N GLU A 274 -76.92 -49.18 52.31
CA GLU A 274 -78.12 -49.27 51.46
C GLU A 274 -78.68 -50.70 51.44
N ALA A 275 -77.83 -51.75 51.43
CA ALA A 275 -78.28 -53.14 51.55
C ALA A 275 -78.88 -53.46 52.93
N LYS A 276 -78.36 -52.88 54.01
CA LYS A 276 -78.94 -53.00 55.36
C LYS A 276 -80.27 -52.27 55.49
N GLU A 277 -80.40 -51.06 54.96
CA GLU A 277 -81.66 -50.31 54.97
C GLU A 277 -82.73 -50.93 54.06
N GLN A 278 -82.34 -51.50 52.92
CA GLN A 278 -83.26 -52.31 52.09
C GLN A 278 -83.67 -53.61 52.80
N ALA A 279 -82.77 -54.29 53.50
CA ALA A 279 -83.10 -55.49 54.27
C ALA A 279 -84.05 -55.18 55.45
N GLU A 280 -83.87 -54.07 56.15
CA GLU A 280 -84.78 -53.63 57.22
C GLU A 280 -86.16 -53.18 56.68
N ARG A 281 -86.21 -52.48 55.54
CA ARG A 281 -87.49 -52.12 54.89
C ARG A 281 -88.22 -53.35 54.38
N GLN A 282 -87.51 -54.31 53.78
CA GLN A 282 -88.10 -55.58 53.33
C GLN A 282 -88.55 -56.46 54.50
N ALA A 283 -87.85 -56.45 55.64
CA ALA A 283 -88.26 -57.16 56.84
C ALA A 283 -89.52 -56.55 57.49
N LYS A 284 -89.64 -55.21 57.53
CA LYS A 284 -90.85 -54.52 58.01
C LYS A 284 -92.05 -54.70 57.08
N GLU A 285 -91.86 -54.62 55.76
CA GLU A 285 -92.94 -54.88 54.80
C GLU A 285 -93.37 -56.35 54.75
N ALA A 286 -92.44 -57.30 54.98
CA ALA A 286 -92.76 -58.72 55.11
C ALA A 286 -93.52 -59.04 56.40
N ALA A 287 -93.21 -58.37 57.51
CA ALA A 287 -93.94 -58.51 58.78
C ALA A 287 -95.36 -57.94 58.68
N GLU A 288 -95.56 -56.76 58.09
CA GLU A 288 -96.90 -56.20 57.87
C GLU A 288 -97.73 -56.98 56.84
N ARG A 289 -97.10 -57.57 55.81
CA ARG A 289 -97.80 -58.50 54.89
C ARG A 289 -98.19 -59.80 55.58
N ALA A 290 -97.34 -60.36 56.45
CA ALA A 290 -97.66 -61.57 57.20
C ALA A 290 -98.81 -61.37 58.18
N GLU A 291 -98.89 -60.21 58.84
CA GLU A 291 -99.98 -59.87 59.77
C GLU A 291 -101.32 -59.61 59.04
N ARG A 292 -101.28 -58.92 57.89
CA ARG A 292 -102.48 -58.73 57.04
C ARG A 292 -102.95 -60.03 56.38
N GLN A 293 -102.04 -60.92 55.98
CA GLN A 293 -102.39 -62.22 55.41
C GLN A 293 -102.93 -63.21 56.47
N ALA A 294 -102.45 -63.14 57.71
CA ALA A 294 -103.02 -63.91 58.83
C ALA A 294 -104.44 -63.44 59.20
N ALA A 295 -104.69 -62.13 59.20
CA ALA A 295 -106.02 -61.56 59.47
C ALA A 295 -107.03 -61.83 58.33
N GLU A 296 -106.59 -61.85 57.07
CA GLU A 296 -107.45 -62.15 55.91
C GLU A 296 -107.73 -63.66 55.74
N ALA A 297 -106.81 -64.54 56.14
CA ALA A 297 -107.00 -65.99 56.15
C ALA A 297 -108.03 -66.46 57.20
N VAL A 298 -108.08 -65.83 58.38
CA VAL A 298 -109.09 -66.13 59.41
C VAL A 298 -110.49 -65.68 58.97
N ARG A 299 -110.60 -64.56 58.23
CA ARG A 299 -111.87 -64.04 57.75
C ARG A 299 -112.45 -64.85 56.58
N ARG A 300 -111.59 -65.33 55.67
CA ARG A 300 -112.01 -66.18 54.54
C ARG A 300 -112.46 -67.59 54.94
N GLU A 301 -111.93 -68.16 56.03
CA GLU A 301 -112.39 -69.48 56.50
C GLU A 301 -113.73 -69.39 57.25
N GLN A 302 -114.02 -68.27 57.93
CA GLN A 302 -115.34 -68.04 58.55
C GLN A 302 -116.45 -67.78 57.51
N GLU A 303 -116.14 -67.15 56.37
CA GLU A 303 -117.10 -66.92 55.28
C GLU A 303 -117.38 -68.19 54.44
N ARG A 304 -116.41 -69.11 54.32
CA ARG A 304 -116.58 -70.39 53.61
C ARG A 304 -117.53 -71.35 54.33
N VAL A 305 -117.44 -71.44 55.66
CA VAL A 305 -118.32 -72.30 56.48
C VAL A 305 -119.75 -71.77 56.56
N ALA A 306 -119.95 -70.45 56.53
CA ALA A 306 -121.29 -69.84 56.50
C ALA A 306 -121.99 -69.96 55.12
N ALA A 307 -121.24 -69.92 54.02
CA ALA A 307 -121.79 -70.08 52.67
C ALA A 307 -122.21 -71.53 52.35
N GLU A 308 -121.52 -72.53 52.91
CA GLU A 308 -121.80 -73.95 52.67
C GLU A 308 -123.07 -74.43 53.42
N GLN A 309 -123.36 -73.88 54.60
CA GLN A 309 -124.60 -74.17 55.34
C GLN A 309 -125.85 -73.49 54.74
N ALA A 310 -125.71 -72.33 54.11
CA ALA A 310 -126.81 -71.63 53.44
C ALA A 310 -127.24 -72.30 52.12
N ALA A 311 -126.31 -72.91 51.39
CA ALA A 311 -126.60 -73.60 50.13
C ALA A 311 -127.37 -74.93 50.34
N ALA A 312 -127.10 -75.67 51.42
CA ALA A 312 -127.78 -76.92 51.72
C ALA A 312 -129.26 -76.75 52.14
N ALA A 313 -129.63 -75.63 52.76
CA ALA A 313 -131.00 -75.36 53.19
C ALA A 313 -131.93 -74.91 52.04
N ALA A 314 -131.39 -74.24 51.02
CA ALA A 314 -132.18 -73.71 49.90
C ALA A 314 -132.62 -74.78 48.88
N GLU A 315 -131.88 -75.88 48.75
CA GLU A 315 -132.23 -76.95 47.79
C GLU A 315 -133.32 -77.90 48.30
N GLN A 316 -133.45 -78.08 49.61
CA GLN A 316 -134.49 -78.92 50.23
C GLN A 316 -135.89 -78.30 50.05
N ALA A 317 -136.02 -76.97 50.18
CA ALA A 317 -137.30 -76.26 50.06
C ALA A 317 -137.90 -76.28 48.64
N ARG A 318 -137.06 -76.33 47.60
CA ARG A 318 -137.50 -76.28 46.19
C ARG A 318 -138.12 -77.62 45.71
N ARG A 319 -137.76 -78.73 46.35
CA ARG A 319 -138.28 -80.08 46.03
C ARG A 319 -139.68 -80.34 46.60
N GLU A 320 -140.04 -79.69 47.71
CA GLU A 320 -141.34 -79.89 48.37
C GLU A 320 -142.47 -79.09 47.70
N ALA A 321 -142.19 -77.86 47.24
CA ALA A 321 -143.19 -77.02 46.57
C ALA A 321 -143.73 -77.62 45.25
N ASN A 322 -142.88 -78.34 44.50
CA ASN A 322 -143.25 -78.90 43.20
C ASN A 322 -144.16 -80.14 43.33
N LYS A 323 -144.08 -80.88 44.45
CA LYS A 323 -144.99 -82.01 44.75
C LYS A 323 -146.42 -81.56 45.03
N ALA A 324 -146.59 -80.43 45.73
CA ALA A 324 -147.90 -79.90 46.08
C ALA A 324 -148.69 -79.40 44.83
N HIS A 325 -148.00 -78.81 43.86
CA HIS A 325 -148.62 -78.27 42.64
C HIS A 325 -149.27 -79.39 41.79
N LYS A 326 -148.54 -80.49 41.56
CA LYS A 326 -149.03 -81.62 40.75
C LYS A 326 -150.23 -82.34 41.37
N ALA A 327 -150.26 -82.46 42.69
CA ALA A 327 -151.37 -83.09 43.41
C ALA A 327 -152.69 -82.32 43.28
N LYS A 328 -152.63 -80.98 43.22
CA LYS A 328 -153.81 -80.11 43.09
C LYS A 328 -154.50 -80.26 41.73
N ILE A 329 -153.72 -80.31 40.65
CA ILE A 329 -154.25 -80.38 39.28
C ILE A 329 -154.89 -81.75 39.00
N ASN A 330 -154.28 -82.84 39.49
CA ASN A 330 -154.85 -84.19 39.33
C ASN A 330 -156.20 -84.36 40.04
N ARG A 331 -156.37 -83.74 41.22
CA ARG A 331 -157.66 -83.78 41.94
C ARG A 331 -158.76 -83.01 41.20
N ALA A 332 -158.43 -81.91 40.51
CA ALA A 332 -159.41 -81.16 39.72
C ALA A 332 -159.88 -81.95 38.49
N ALA A 333 -158.94 -82.62 37.78
CA ALA A 333 -159.27 -83.49 36.65
C ALA A 333 -160.14 -84.70 37.08
N LEU A 334 -159.85 -85.28 38.26
CA LEU A 334 -160.64 -86.34 38.85
C LEU A 334 -162.10 -85.92 39.07
N ALA A 335 -162.32 -84.76 39.70
CA ALA A 335 -163.65 -84.26 40.02
C ALA A 335 -164.50 -84.02 38.75
N ALA A 336 -163.89 -83.52 37.68
CA ALA A 336 -164.58 -83.29 36.40
C ALA A 336 -165.04 -84.59 35.72
N LEU A 337 -164.24 -85.66 35.79
CA LEU A 337 -164.59 -86.97 35.21
C LEU A 337 -165.73 -87.66 35.98
N VAL A 338 -165.76 -87.52 37.31
CA VAL A 338 -166.85 -88.05 38.14
C VAL A 338 -168.17 -87.32 37.86
N ALA A 339 -168.14 -85.99 37.71
CA ALA A 339 -169.32 -85.22 37.31
C ALA A 339 -169.88 -85.62 35.94
N GLY A 340 -169.03 -86.18 35.06
CA GLY A 340 -169.41 -86.74 33.75
C GLY A 340 -170.08 -88.12 33.80
N GLY A 341 -170.34 -88.67 34.99
CA GLY A 341 -171.05 -89.94 35.16
C GLY A 341 -170.15 -91.17 35.25
N LEU A 342 -168.81 -91.01 35.25
CA LEU A 342 -167.91 -92.11 35.59
C LEU A 342 -167.92 -92.36 37.10
N SER A 343 -167.87 -93.62 37.51
CA SER A 343 -167.65 -93.97 38.91
C SER A 343 -166.28 -93.43 39.39
N GLU A 344 -166.17 -93.08 40.67
CA GLU A 344 -164.96 -92.49 41.23
C GLU A 344 -163.73 -93.39 41.04
N GLU A 345 -163.91 -94.71 41.05
CA GLU A 345 -162.84 -95.65 40.78
C GLU A 345 -162.37 -95.62 39.32
N CYS A 346 -163.28 -95.62 38.35
CA CYS A 346 -162.92 -95.49 36.93
C CYS A 346 -162.31 -94.12 36.62
N ALA A 347 -162.78 -93.05 37.26
CA ALA A 347 -162.21 -91.71 37.10
C ALA A 347 -160.77 -91.62 37.65
N LYS A 348 -160.49 -92.24 38.81
CA LYS A 348 -159.12 -92.35 39.36
C LYS A 348 -158.21 -93.10 38.39
N GLN A 349 -158.68 -94.21 37.85
CA GLN A 349 -157.93 -94.99 36.87
C GLN A 349 -157.64 -94.19 35.60
N CYS A 350 -158.60 -93.45 35.07
CA CYS A 350 -158.39 -92.59 33.89
C CYS A 350 -157.37 -91.46 34.15
N VAL A 351 -157.45 -90.75 35.29
CA VAL A 351 -156.46 -89.71 35.63
C VAL A 351 -155.07 -90.29 35.82
N THR A 352 -154.96 -91.47 36.45
CA THR A 352 -153.67 -92.17 36.64
C THR A 352 -153.07 -92.62 35.30
N LEU A 353 -153.86 -93.16 34.38
CA LEU A 353 -153.38 -93.60 33.06
C LEU A 353 -152.95 -92.41 32.18
N ILE A 354 -153.62 -91.26 32.28
CA ILE A 354 -153.24 -90.05 31.53
C ILE A 354 -152.00 -89.38 32.16
N ALA A 355 -151.92 -89.30 33.50
CA ALA A 355 -150.76 -88.72 34.20
C ALA A 355 -149.49 -89.54 34.01
N SER A 356 -149.62 -90.85 33.79
CA SER A 356 -148.52 -91.77 33.46
C SER A 356 -148.28 -91.92 31.95
N GLY A 357 -149.04 -91.21 31.11
CA GLY A 357 -148.85 -91.17 29.65
C GLY A 357 -149.23 -92.47 28.90
N GLN A 358 -150.02 -93.34 29.52
CA GLN A 358 -150.42 -94.64 28.94
C GLN A 358 -151.63 -94.55 27.99
N VAL A 359 -152.31 -93.40 27.93
CA VAL A 359 -153.37 -93.10 26.94
C VAL A 359 -152.81 -92.20 25.83
N PRO A 360 -152.74 -92.67 24.57
CA PRO A 360 -152.19 -91.86 23.47
C PRO A 360 -153.03 -90.61 23.18
N ALA A 361 -152.37 -89.53 22.74
CA ALA A 361 -152.97 -88.25 22.29
C ALA A 361 -153.72 -87.43 23.37
N VAL A 362 -153.52 -87.71 24.67
CA VAL A 362 -154.09 -86.93 25.79
C VAL A 362 -153.04 -86.78 26.92
N SER A 363 -152.93 -85.60 27.55
CA SER A 363 -151.97 -85.30 28.64
C SER A 363 -152.53 -84.34 29.69
N ILE A 364 -152.00 -84.40 30.93
CA ILE A 364 -152.32 -83.42 32.00
C ILE A 364 -151.19 -82.39 32.10
N ALA A 365 -151.52 -81.10 31.97
CA ALA A 365 -150.58 -80.00 32.13
C ALA A 365 -150.44 -79.62 33.63
N TYR A 366 -149.21 -79.59 34.14
CA TYR A 366 -148.90 -79.35 35.56
C TYR A 366 -148.31 -77.99 35.85
#